data_AF-A0A5M4AP61-F1
#
_entry.id   AF-A0A5M4AP61-F1
#
_cell.length_a   1.000
_cell.length_b   1.000
_cell.length_c   1.000
_cell.angle_alpha   90.00
_cell.angle_beta   90.00
_cell.angle_gamma   90.00
#
_symmetry.space_group_name_H-M   'P 1'
#
loop_
_entity.id
_entity.type
_entity.pdbx_description
1 polymer ?
#
loop_
_entity_poly.entity_id
_entity_poly.type
_entity_poly.pdbx_seq_one_letter_code
_entity_poly.pdbx_strand_id
1 'polypeptide(L)'
;METIINLAGGVNWGISTKNNTLFLDSATQLYNYMQQKGAYLLTQIEESGELQMIGKAFSYFARFLDNEDPDINSVAEENAFYCLSKSIKLDNYFAGPELYNLISGYSELLMDKFIAVRMSELQETKGIPVNLVYGNPYMNSKARIEAKKIIPFLKFYVRSTFFDIKMNKPRMPSDLIEYSLNKVVAYIESIYQYSSFDEGINIGGRYFEKVYSEMEDTLLEF
;
A
#
# COMPACT_ATOMS: atom_id res chain seq x y z
N MET A 1 16.18 15.51 1.49
CA MET A 1 15.94 14.26 2.24
C MET A 1 15.63 14.55 3.70
N GLU A 2 16.52 15.22 4.45
CA GLU A 2 16.32 15.60 5.87
C GLU A 2 14.97 16.28 6.17
N THR A 3 14.49 17.18 5.31
CA THR A 3 13.17 17.82 5.47
C THR A 3 12.00 16.83 5.45
N ILE A 4 12.01 15.85 4.52
CA ILE A 4 10.93 14.85 4.38
C ILE A 4 10.90 13.97 5.64
N ILE A 5 12.07 13.53 6.07
CA ILE A 5 12.29 12.68 7.26
C ILE A 5 11.76 13.40 8.51
N ASN A 6 12.13 14.67 8.71
CA ASN A 6 11.68 15.45 9.86
C ASN A 6 10.15 15.65 9.87
N LEU A 7 9.56 15.96 8.72
CA LEU A 7 8.11 16.11 8.60
C LEU A 7 7.38 14.78 8.85
N ALA A 8 7.84 13.68 8.26
CA ALA A 8 7.28 12.34 8.51
C ALA A 8 7.41 11.93 9.99
N GLY A 9 8.55 12.24 10.62
CA GLY A 9 8.74 12.06 12.07
C GLY A 9 7.71 12.84 12.89
N GLY A 10 7.43 14.10 12.52
CA GLY A 10 6.40 14.94 13.13
C GLY A 10 5.00 14.33 13.01
N VAL A 11 4.63 13.81 11.84
CA VAL A 11 3.35 13.11 11.62
C VAL A 11 3.22 11.91 12.55
N ASN A 12 4.22 11.03 12.54
CA ASN A 12 4.21 9.79 13.31
C ASN A 12 4.21 10.05 14.82
N TRP A 13 4.96 11.06 15.27
CA TRP A 13 4.98 11.47 16.68
C TRP A 13 3.64 12.09 17.09
N GLY A 14 3.05 12.93 16.25
CA GLY A 14 1.74 13.53 16.47
C GLY A 14 0.66 12.47 16.71
N ILE A 15 0.58 11.46 15.86
CA ILE A 15 -0.34 10.33 16.05
C ILE A 15 -0.03 9.55 17.33
N SER A 16 1.24 9.16 17.53
CA SER A 16 1.65 8.32 18.66
C SER A 16 1.40 8.98 20.02
N THR A 17 1.49 10.32 20.07
CA THR A 17 1.26 11.12 21.28
C THR A 17 -0.14 11.74 21.36
N LYS A 18 -1.02 11.47 20.39
CA LYS A 18 -2.35 12.09 20.26
C LYS A 18 -2.30 13.62 20.23
N ASN A 19 -1.22 14.18 19.68
CA ASN A 19 -1.06 15.61 19.45
C ASN A 19 -1.58 15.95 18.04
N ASN A 20 -2.86 16.27 17.96
CA ASN A 20 -3.56 16.54 16.69
C ASN A 20 -2.98 17.74 15.94
N THR A 21 -2.53 18.79 16.64
CA THR A 21 -1.93 19.97 16.00
C THR A 21 -0.63 19.60 15.31
N LEU A 22 0.27 18.90 16.01
CA LEU A 22 1.53 18.45 15.42
C LEU A 22 1.29 17.51 14.23
N PHE A 23 0.34 16.58 14.38
CA PHE A 23 -0.04 15.66 13.30
C PHE A 23 -0.49 16.45 12.06
N LEU A 24 -1.49 17.32 12.20
CA LEU A 24 -2.08 18.05 11.08
C LEU A 24 -1.07 18.98 10.40
N ASP A 25 -0.30 19.74 11.19
CA ASP A 25 0.69 20.69 10.67
C ASP A 25 1.80 19.96 9.91
N SER A 26 2.32 18.86 10.46
CA SER A 26 3.38 18.08 9.83
C SER A 26 2.89 17.34 8.60
N ALA A 27 1.68 16.79 8.65
CA ALA A 27 1.08 16.01 7.56
C ALA A 27 0.81 16.92 6.35
N THR A 28 0.23 18.10 6.60
CA THR A 28 0.00 19.12 5.57
C THR A 28 1.31 19.60 4.95
N GLN A 29 2.32 19.88 5.77
CA GLN A 29 3.64 20.31 5.27
C GLN A 29 4.35 19.21 4.48
N LEU A 30 4.24 17.94 4.91
CA LEU A 30 4.80 16.80 4.19
C LEU A 30 4.18 16.67 2.79
N TYR A 31 2.85 16.72 2.71
CA TYR A 31 2.14 16.64 1.43
C TYR A 31 2.51 17.80 0.50
N ASN A 32 2.46 19.04 1.01
CA ASN A 32 2.81 20.23 0.22
C ASN A 32 4.27 20.21 -0.26
N TYR A 33 5.20 19.70 0.57
CA TYR A 33 6.59 19.56 0.17
C TYR A 33 6.73 18.60 -1.01
N MET A 34 6.06 17.44 -0.97
CA MET A 34 6.09 16.48 -2.07
C MET A 34 5.42 17.03 -3.33
N GLN A 35 4.29 17.71 -3.19
CA GLN A 35 3.61 18.36 -4.31
C GLN A 35 4.51 19.41 -4.99
N GLN A 36 5.28 20.18 -4.21
CA GLN A 36 6.19 21.20 -4.74
C GLN A 36 7.43 20.59 -5.40
N LYS A 37 7.97 19.50 -4.83
CA LYS A 37 9.28 18.97 -5.22
C LYS A 37 9.22 17.79 -6.19
N GLY A 38 8.04 17.18 -6.37
CA GLY A 38 7.83 16.00 -7.19
C GLY A 38 7.94 14.70 -6.38
N ALA A 39 7.10 13.73 -6.71
CA ALA A 39 7.02 12.45 -6.01
C ALA A 39 8.24 11.56 -6.30
N TYR A 40 8.92 11.78 -7.45
CA TYR A 40 10.16 11.09 -7.81
C TYR A 40 11.25 11.15 -6.72
N LEU A 41 11.23 12.13 -5.81
CA LEU A 41 12.19 12.18 -4.69
C LEU A 41 12.11 10.95 -3.79
N LEU A 42 10.95 10.29 -3.69
CA LEU A 42 10.79 9.07 -2.91
C LEU A 42 11.57 7.91 -3.52
N THR A 43 11.79 7.90 -4.83
CA THR A 43 12.55 6.85 -5.51
C THR A 43 14.05 6.90 -5.20
N GLN A 44 14.53 8.06 -4.72
CA GLN A 44 15.94 8.28 -4.36
C GLN A 44 16.28 7.84 -2.93
N ILE A 45 15.29 7.44 -2.13
CA ILE A 45 15.50 7.02 -0.74
C ILE A 45 15.84 5.53 -0.73
N GLU A 46 17.00 5.20 -0.20
CA GLU A 46 17.53 3.82 -0.16
C GLU A 46 17.53 3.22 1.26
N GLU A 47 17.26 4.03 2.30
CA GLU A 47 17.25 3.57 3.68
C GLU A 47 15.87 3.03 4.06
N SER A 48 15.81 1.76 4.45
CA SER A 48 14.54 1.06 4.69
C SER A 48 13.74 1.65 5.87
N GLY A 49 14.40 2.22 6.89
CA GLY A 49 13.78 2.87 8.04
C GLY A 49 13.13 4.21 7.67
N GLU A 50 13.83 5.04 6.92
CA GLU A 50 13.32 6.29 6.34
C GLU A 50 12.09 6.03 5.46
N LEU A 51 12.18 5.04 4.56
CA LEU A 51 11.04 4.62 3.71
C LEU A 51 9.84 4.17 4.55
N GLN A 52 10.07 3.35 5.59
CA GLN A 52 9.01 2.94 6.50
C GLN A 52 8.36 4.16 7.19
N MET A 53 9.18 5.07 7.71
CA MET A 53 8.71 6.24 8.45
C MET A 53 7.90 7.18 7.57
N ILE A 54 8.37 7.44 6.35
CA ILE A 54 7.71 8.30 5.36
C ILE A 54 6.42 7.66 4.87
N GLY A 55 6.47 6.36 4.52
CA GLY A 55 5.30 5.62 4.07
C GLY A 55 4.21 5.55 5.14
N LYS A 56 4.60 5.37 6.41
CA LYS A 56 3.67 5.40 7.56
C LYS A 56 3.01 6.77 7.72
N ALA A 57 3.77 7.86 7.56
CA ALA A 57 3.25 9.21 7.64
C ALA A 57 2.20 9.49 6.53
N PHE A 58 2.49 9.09 5.29
CA PHE A 58 1.54 9.22 4.19
C PHE A 58 0.30 8.34 4.37
N SER A 59 0.46 7.13 4.92
CA SER A 59 -0.68 6.26 5.25
C SER A 59 -1.60 6.95 6.26
N TYR A 60 -1.04 7.55 7.32
CA TYR A 60 -1.84 8.32 8.28
C TYR A 60 -2.52 9.54 7.65
N PHE A 61 -1.83 10.25 6.76
CA PHE A 61 -2.44 11.34 5.99
C PHE A 61 -3.68 10.83 5.23
N ALA A 62 -3.51 9.80 4.40
CA ALA A 62 -4.57 9.27 3.54
C ALA A 62 -5.78 8.74 4.34
N ARG A 63 -5.53 8.17 5.53
CA ARG A 63 -6.55 7.50 6.35
C ARG A 63 -7.28 8.44 7.31
N PHE A 64 -6.58 9.40 7.90
CA PHE A 64 -7.10 10.19 9.02
C PHE A 64 -7.44 11.63 8.68
N LEU A 65 -6.98 12.15 7.54
CA LEU A 65 -7.37 13.48 7.08
C LEU A 65 -8.49 13.39 6.06
N ASP A 66 -9.59 14.07 6.35
CA ASP A 66 -10.65 14.34 5.38
C ASP A 66 -10.31 15.68 4.70
N ASN A 67 -9.78 15.61 3.49
CA ASN A 67 -9.39 16.79 2.71
C ASN A 67 -10.51 17.29 1.78
N GLU A 68 -11.72 16.71 1.84
CA GLU A 68 -12.84 16.92 0.91
C GLU A 68 -12.56 16.56 -0.58
N ASP A 69 -11.29 16.39 -0.94
CA ASP A 69 -10.80 15.98 -2.24
C ASP A 69 -10.17 14.58 -2.17
N PRO A 70 -10.85 13.54 -2.71
CA PRO A 70 -10.33 12.17 -2.75
C PRO A 70 -9.02 12.02 -3.51
N ASP A 71 -8.71 12.90 -4.47
CA ASP A 71 -7.49 12.80 -5.27
C ASP A 71 -6.25 13.10 -4.42
N ILE A 72 -6.36 14.04 -3.46
CA ILE A 72 -5.30 14.33 -2.47
C ILE A 72 -4.99 13.10 -1.62
N ASN A 73 -6.03 12.42 -1.14
CA ASN A 73 -5.88 11.20 -0.36
C ASN A 73 -5.34 10.05 -1.21
N SER A 74 -5.71 9.97 -2.49
CA SER A 74 -5.18 8.98 -3.43
C SER A 74 -3.67 9.13 -3.63
N VAL A 75 -3.20 10.35 -3.91
CA VAL A 75 -1.76 10.63 -4.06
C VAL A 75 -0.99 10.28 -2.78
N ALA A 76 -1.53 10.61 -1.62
CA ALA A 76 -0.93 10.22 -0.35
C ALA A 76 -0.89 8.69 -0.18
N GLU A 77 -1.95 7.98 -0.56
CA GLU A 77 -1.99 6.52 -0.49
C GLU A 77 -1.01 5.84 -1.46
N GLU A 78 -0.84 6.36 -2.67
CA GLU A 78 0.16 5.88 -3.63
C GLU A 78 1.60 6.06 -3.08
N ASN A 79 1.90 7.25 -2.54
CA ASN A 79 3.19 7.54 -1.90
C ASN A 79 3.43 6.61 -0.70
N ALA A 80 2.40 6.36 0.11
CA ALA A 80 2.46 5.43 1.23
C ALA A 80 2.75 4.00 0.74
N PHE A 81 2.00 3.54 -0.25
CA PHE A 81 2.14 2.21 -0.81
C PHE A 81 3.55 2.00 -1.36
N TYR A 82 4.06 2.94 -2.16
CA TYR A 82 5.41 2.87 -2.74
C TYR A 82 6.47 2.76 -1.65
N CYS A 83 6.48 3.69 -0.68
CA CYS A 83 7.51 3.74 0.35
C CYS A 83 7.50 2.49 1.24
N LEU A 84 6.32 2.06 1.70
CA LEU A 84 6.19 0.87 2.53
C LEU A 84 6.57 -0.39 1.75
N SER A 85 6.23 -0.47 0.47
CA SER A 85 6.60 -1.61 -0.38
C SER A 85 8.10 -1.65 -0.65
N LYS A 86 8.74 -0.52 -0.99
CA LYS A 86 10.20 -0.42 -1.14
C LYS A 86 10.91 -0.81 0.15
N SER A 87 10.41 -0.36 1.30
CA SER A 87 10.93 -0.75 2.62
C SER A 87 10.88 -2.27 2.85
N ILE A 88 9.75 -2.92 2.52
CA ILE A 88 9.61 -4.38 2.60
C ILE A 88 10.58 -5.10 1.65
N LYS A 89 10.77 -4.58 0.44
CA LYS A 89 11.74 -5.14 -0.54
C LYS A 89 13.20 -5.04 -0.06
N LEU A 90 13.48 -4.11 0.86
CA LEU A 90 14.75 -3.97 1.58
C LEU A 90 14.76 -4.72 2.92
N ASP A 91 13.95 -5.77 3.04
CA ASP A 91 13.84 -6.67 4.20
C ASP A 91 13.35 -6.01 5.51
N ASN A 92 12.79 -4.80 5.46
CA ASN A 92 12.20 -4.17 6.63
C ASN A 92 10.73 -4.62 6.84
N TYR A 93 10.57 -5.70 7.60
CA TYR A 93 9.26 -6.24 7.96
C TYR A 93 8.44 -5.33 8.88
N PHE A 94 8.99 -4.26 9.46
CA PHE A 94 8.22 -3.29 10.27
C PHE A 94 7.32 -2.38 9.42
N ALA A 95 7.54 -2.29 8.10
CA ALA A 95 6.64 -1.60 7.17
C ALA A 95 5.38 -2.42 6.84
N GLY A 96 5.44 -3.74 6.99
CA GLY A 96 4.38 -4.68 6.64
C GLY A 96 3.01 -4.42 7.31
N PRO A 97 2.93 -4.20 8.64
CA PRO A 97 1.65 -3.94 9.30
C PRO A 97 0.92 -2.71 8.77
N GLU A 98 1.65 -1.63 8.47
CA GLU A 98 1.01 -0.41 7.99
C GLU A 98 0.57 -0.55 6.53
N LEU A 99 1.36 -1.23 5.69
CA LEU A 99 0.93 -1.53 4.32
C LEU A 99 -0.32 -2.41 4.32
N TYR A 100 -0.37 -3.39 5.24
CA TYR A 100 -1.56 -4.22 5.42
C TYR A 100 -2.79 -3.38 5.81
N ASN A 101 -2.62 -2.39 6.70
CA ASN A 101 -3.69 -1.47 7.11
C ASN A 101 -4.19 -0.64 5.94
N LEU A 102 -3.27 -0.08 5.15
CA LEU A 102 -3.56 0.74 3.96
C LEU A 102 -4.46 -0.04 2.98
N ILE A 103 -4.00 -1.23 2.56
CA ILE A 103 -4.75 -2.11 1.65
C ILE A 103 -6.08 -2.58 2.27
N SER A 104 -6.18 -2.66 3.60
CA SER A 104 -7.39 -3.12 4.28
C SER A 104 -8.45 -2.06 4.47
N GLY A 105 -8.05 -0.80 4.67
CA GLY A 105 -8.97 0.30 4.93
C GLY A 105 -9.38 1.07 3.67
N TYR A 106 -8.46 1.26 2.71
CA TYR A 106 -8.60 2.31 1.67
C TYR A 106 -8.31 1.86 0.25
N SER A 107 -8.36 0.54 -0.01
CA SER A 107 -8.12 -0.07 -1.33
C SER A 107 -8.90 0.51 -2.53
N GLU A 108 -9.93 1.33 -2.30
CA GLU A 108 -10.65 2.01 -3.37
C GLU A 108 -9.89 3.20 -3.97
N LEU A 109 -9.00 3.85 -3.21
CA LEU A 109 -8.16 4.94 -3.75
C LEU A 109 -7.07 4.40 -4.69
N LEU A 110 -6.55 3.20 -4.43
CA LEU A 110 -5.59 2.51 -5.32
C LEU A 110 -6.24 1.69 -6.46
N MET A 111 -7.54 1.88 -6.68
CA MET A 111 -8.29 1.02 -7.60
C MET A 111 -7.85 1.17 -9.05
N ASP A 112 -7.42 2.37 -9.45
CA ASP A 112 -6.85 2.63 -10.78
C ASP A 112 -5.61 1.74 -11.02
N LYS A 113 -4.70 1.65 -10.05
CA LYS A 113 -3.51 0.79 -10.13
C LYS A 113 -3.88 -0.69 -10.15
N PHE A 114 -4.85 -1.09 -9.34
CA PHE A 114 -5.33 -2.47 -9.35
C PHE A 114 -5.99 -2.84 -10.69
N ILE A 115 -6.70 -1.89 -11.31
CA ILE A 115 -7.24 -2.03 -12.66
C ILE A 115 -6.10 -2.15 -13.67
N ALA A 116 -5.10 -1.27 -13.65
CA ALA A 116 -3.96 -1.32 -14.55
C ALA A 116 -3.26 -2.69 -14.53
N VAL A 117 -2.87 -3.16 -13.34
CA VAL A 117 -2.23 -4.47 -13.15
C VAL A 117 -3.11 -5.61 -13.65
N ARG A 118 -4.39 -5.65 -13.23
CA ARG A 118 -5.26 -6.79 -13.55
C ARG A 118 -5.65 -6.83 -15.02
N MET A 119 -5.87 -5.67 -15.63
CA MET A 119 -6.22 -5.59 -17.05
C MET A 119 -5.03 -5.97 -17.93
N SER A 120 -3.82 -5.49 -17.60
CA SER A 120 -2.59 -5.89 -18.29
C SER A 120 -2.42 -7.41 -18.27
N GLU A 121 -2.55 -8.04 -17.10
CA GLU A 121 -2.44 -9.50 -16.96
C GLU A 121 -3.53 -10.27 -17.73
N LEU A 122 -4.78 -9.79 -17.72
CA LEU A 122 -5.86 -10.41 -18.48
C LEU A 122 -5.61 -10.32 -19.99
N GLN A 123 -5.05 -9.21 -20.47
CA GLN A 123 -4.68 -9.03 -21.86
C GLN A 123 -3.60 -10.04 -22.27
N GLU A 124 -2.54 -10.16 -21.47
CA GLU A 124 -1.44 -11.11 -21.69
C GLU A 124 -1.96 -12.55 -21.71
N THR A 125 -2.82 -12.91 -20.76
CA THR A 125 -3.30 -14.28 -20.59
C THR A 125 -4.30 -14.69 -21.68
N LYS A 126 -5.18 -13.77 -22.09
CA LYS A 126 -6.26 -14.07 -23.05
C LYS A 126 -5.91 -13.75 -24.50
N GLY A 127 -4.90 -12.92 -24.74
CA GLY A 127 -4.53 -12.42 -26.07
C GLY A 127 -5.59 -11.53 -26.72
N ILE A 128 -6.54 -11.00 -25.94
CA ILE A 128 -7.63 -10.14 -26.42
C ILE A 128 -7.45 -8.75 -25.83
N PRO A 129 -7.47 -7.67 -26.64
CA PRO A 129 -7.42 -6.30 -26.14
C PRO A 129 -8.49 -6.02 -25.07
N VAL A 130 -8.06 -5.48 -23.92
CA VAL A 130 -8.94 -5.21 -22.77
C VAL A 130 -10.11 -4.30 -23.14
N ASN A 131 -9.86 -3.31 -24.01
CA ASN A 131 -10.87 -2.36 -24.45
C ASN A 131 -12.02 -3.00 -25.23
N LEU A 132 -11.80 -4.14 -25.90
CA LEU A 132 -12.88 -4.88 -26.58
C LEU A 132 -13.80 -5.60 -25.58
N VAL A 133 -13.28 -5.98 -24.42
CA VAL A 133 -14.04 -6.70 -23.39
C VAL A 133 -14.69 -5.73 -22.40
N TYR A 134 -14.00 -4.65 -22.05
CA TYR A 134 -14.37 -3.75 -20.96
C TYR A 134 -14.58 -2.29 -21.39
N GLY A 135 -14.36 -1.92 -22.66
CA GLY A 135 -14.40 -0.51 -23.07
C GLY A 135 -13.30 0.29 -22.39
N ASN A 136 -13.63 1.42 -21.74
CA ASN A 136 -12.71 2.07 -20.81
C ASN A 136 -12.72 1.32 -19.48
N PRO A 137 -11.65 0.58 -19.12
CA PRO A 137 -11.63 -0.25 -17.92
C PRO A 137 -11.76 0.55 -16.62
N TYR A 138 -11.27 1.79 -16.57
CA TYR A 138 -11.34 2.66 -15.40
C TYR A 138 -12.77 3.11 -15.07
N MET A 139 -13.66 3.10 -16.07
CA MET A 139 -15.09 3.42 -15.92
C MET A 139 -15.98 2.18 -15.92
N ASN A 140 -15.41 0.97 -15.98
CA ASN A 140 -16.15 -0.28 -16.13
C ASN A 140 -16.27 -1.03 -14.80
N SER A 141 -17.51 -1.25 -14.34
CA SER A 141 -17.78 -1.96 -13.08
C SER A 141 -17.29 -3.41 -13.07
N LYS A 142 -17.31 -4.12 -14.21
CA LYS A 142 -16.78 -5.49 -14.32
C LYS A 142 -15.26 -5.51 -14.22
N ALA A 143 -14.58 -4.54 -14.83
CA ALA A 143 -13.12 -4.40 -14.69
C ALA A 143 -12.75 -4.13 -13.22
N ARG A 144 -13.49 -3.26 -12.54
CA ARG A 144 -13.32 -3.01 -11.09
C ARG A 144 -13.54 -4.27 -10.25
N ILE A 145 -14.55 -5.08 -10.55
CA ILE A 145 -14.79 -6.37 -9.87
C ILE A 145 -13.62 -7.34 -10.09
N GLU A 146 -13.10 -7.43 -11.31
CA GLU A 146 -11.91 -8.25 -11.60
C GLU A 146 -10.67 -7.75 -10.85
N ALA A 147 -10.43 -6.44 -10.82
CA ALA A 147 -9.32 -5.82 -10.11
C ALA A 147 -9.37 -6.12 -8.60
N LYS A 148 -10.56 -6.06 -7.99
CA LYS A 148 -10.75 -6.39 -6.57
C LYS A 148 -10.29 -7.80 -6.19
N LYS A 149 -10.19 -8.73 -7.14
CA LYS A 149 -9.71 -10.11 -6.87
C LYS A 149 -8.23 -10.16 -6.50
N ILE A 150 -7.43 -9.14 -6.78
CA ILE A 150 -6.01 -9.12 -6.43
C ILE A 150 -5.79 -8.77 -4.94
N ILE A 151 -6.70 -7.96 -4.37
CA ILE A 151 -6.59 -7.41 -3.00
C ILE A 151 -6.38 -8.51 -1.94
N PRO A 152 -7.15 -9.62 -1.93
CA PRO A 152 -6.96 -10.67 -0.92
C PRO A 152 -5.57 -11.33 -1.01
N PHE A 153 -5.05 -11.57 -2.22
CA PHE A 153 -3.70 -12.13 -2.42
C PHE A 153 -2.62 -11.15 -1.99
N LEU A 154 -2.78 -9.86 -2.31
CA LEU A 154 -1.85 -8.82 -1.91
C LEU A 154 -1.78 -8.68 -0.38
N LYS A 155 -2.94 -8.61 0.29
CA LYS A 155 -3.04 -8.61 1.76
C LYS A 155 -2.35 -9.84 2.36
N PHE A 156 -2.55 -10.99 1.75
CA PHE A 156 -1.98 -12.23 2.23
C PHE A 156 -0.45 -12.25 2.12
N TYR A 157 0.09 -11.84 0.98
CA TYR A 157 1.53 -11.69 0.80
C TYR A 157 2.12 -10.68 1.77
N VAL A 158 1.55 -9.48 1.87
CA VAL A 158 2.04 -8.44 2.80
C VAL A 158 2.01 -8.95 4.24
N ARG A 159 0.98 -9.69 4.65
CA ARG A 159 0.97 -10.35 5.96
C ARG A 159 2.15 -11.29 6.16
N SER A 160 2.47 -12.10 5.16
CA SER A 160 3.54 -13.10 5.24
C SER A 160 4.93 -12.48 5.47
N THR A 161 5.10 -11.19 5.17
CA THR A 161 6.39 -10.50 5.37
C THR A 161 6.69 -10.23 6.84
N PHE A 162 5.66 -10.02 7.66
CA PHE A 162 5.80 -9.70 9.10
C PHE A 162 5.12 -10.69 10.05
N PHE A 163 4.44 -11.71 9.53
CA PHE A 163 3.80 -12.75 10.31
C PHE A 163 4.21 -14.13 9.77
N ASP A 164 4.76 -14.97 10.64
CA ASP A 164 5.00 -16.37 10.32
C ASP A 164 3.67 -17.12 10.36
N ILE A 165 3.13 -17.38 9.18
CA ILE A 165 1.84 -18.04 9.00
C ILE A 165 1.88 -19.50 9.46
N LYS A 166 3.02 -20.19 9.29
CA LYS A 166 3.17 -21.62 9.64
C LYS A 166 3.29 -21.80 11.16
N MET A 167 4.01 -20.90 11.82
CA MET A 167 4.18 -20.90 13.28
C MET A 167 3.10 -20.09 14.01
N ASN A 168 2.19 -19.45 13.27
CA ASN A 168 1.13 -18.57 13.77
C ASN A 168 1.64 -17.51 14.79
N LYS A 169 2.75 -16.83 14.46
CA LYS A 169 3.36 -15.83 15.33
C LYS A 169 3.90 -14.63 14.54
N PRO A 170 3.86 -13.40 15.10
CA PRO A 170 4.47 -12.26 14.45
C PRO A 170 6.01 -12.39 14.43
N ARG A 171 6.64 -11.79 13.41
CA ARG A 171 8.10 -11.65 13.31
C ARG A 171 8.62 -10.43 14.09
N MET A 172 7.72 -9.67 14.69
CA MET A 172 7.99 -8.50 15.52
C MET A 172 7.27 -8.62 16.87
N PRO A 173 7.66 -7.82 17.88
CA PRO A 173 6.88 -7.67 19.11
C PRO A 173 5.41 -7.35 18.80
N SER A 174 4.49 -8.13 19.38
CA SER A 174 3.06 -8.06 19.04
C SER A 174 2.38 -6.74 19.43
N ASP A 175 2.96 -6.01 20.38
CA ASP A 175 2.56 -4.68 20.82
C ASP A 175 2.79 -3.59 19.76
N LEU A 176 3.62 -3.86 18.75
CA LEU A 176 3.84 -2.96 17.61
C LEU A 176 2.81 -3.14 16.48
N ILE A 177 1.93 -4.14 16.57
CA ILE A 177 0.90 -4.41 15.56
C ILE A 177 -0.41 -3.79 16.03
N GLU A 178 -0.82 -2.69 15.38
CA GLU A 178 -1.96 -1.85 15.77
C GLU A 178 -3.36 -2.51 15.56
N TYR A 179 -3.44 -3.79 15.21
CA TYR A 179 -4.73 -4.50 15.01
C TYR A 179 -4.74 -5.93 15.57
N SER A 180 -5.96 -6.44 15.81
CA SER A 180 -6.17 -7.81 16.30
C SER A 180 -5.78 -8.84 15.24
N LEU A 181 -4.70 -9.58 15.51
CA LEU A 181 -4.22 -10.71 14.69
C LEU A 181 -5.31 -11.76 14.41
N ASN A 182 -6.31 -11.88 15.30
CA ASN A 182 -7.40 -12.86 15.21
C ASN A 182 -8.36 -12.59 14.03
N LYS A 183 -8.61 -11.34 13.65
CA LYS A 183 -9.46 -11.02 12.49
C LYS A 183 -8.80 -11.37 11.15
N VAL A 184 -7.48 -11.45 11.16
CA VAL A 184 -6.65 -11.63 9.97
C VAL A 184 -6.49 -13.12 9.61
N VAL A 185 -6.50 -14.02 10.59
CA VAL A 185 -6.51 -15.48 10.39
C VAL A 185 -7.78 -15.94 9.67
N ALA A 186 -8.96 -15.56 10.16
CA ALA A 186 -10.24 -16.01 9.61
C ALA A 186 -10.49 -15.52 8.16
N TYR A 187 -10.08 -14.29 7.82
CA TYR A 187 -10.25 -13.75 6.46
C TYR A 187 -9.38 -14.49 5.44
N ILE A 188 -8.13 -14.79 5.81
CA ILE A 188 -7.18 -15.47 4.93
C ILE A 188 -7.53 -16.97 4.84
N GLU A 189 -8.06 -17.57 5.90
CA GLU A 189 -8.57 -18.94 5.87
C GLU A 189 -9.68 -19.17 4.84
N SER A 190 -10.51 -18.15 4.59
CA SER A 190 -11.54 -18.21 3.54
C SER A 190 -10.96 -18.29 2.11
N ILE A 191 -9.72 -17.82 1.90
CA ILE A 191 -9.01 -17.85 0.60
C ILE A 191 -8.42 -19.24 0.34
N TYR A 192 -8.03 -20.00 1.38
CA TYR A 192 -7.43 -21.33 1.26
C TYR A 192 -8.39 -22.45 0.86
N GLN A 193 -9.68 -22.18 0.68
CA GLN A 193 -10.57 -23.19 0.11
C GLN A 193 -10.14 -23.63 -1.31
N TYR A 194 -9.20 -22.90 -1.95
CA TYR A 194 -8.85 -23.09 -3.36
C TYR A 194 -7.35 -23.21 -3.68
N SER A 195 -6.41 -23.05 -2.73
CA SER A 195 -4.95 -23.14 -2.99
C SER A 195 -4.10 -23.35 -1.72
N SER A 196 -2.85 -23.80 -1.89
CA SER A 196 -1.89 -23.95 -0.76
C SER A 196 -1.36 -22.60 -0.26
N PHE A 197 -0.87 -22.55 0.99
CA PHE A 197 -0.24 -21.33 1.55
C PHE A 197 0.88 -20.77 0.65
N ASP A 198 1.77 -21.63 0.17
CA ASP A 198 2.93 -21.21 -0.62
C ASP A 198 2.49 -20.68 -2.00
N GLU A 199 1.45 -21.26 -2.60
CA GLU A 199 0.85 -20.76 -3.85
C GLU A 199 0.21 -19.39 -3.67
N GLY A 200 -0.55 -19.18 -2.61
CA GLY A 200 -1.15 -17.89 -2.31
C GLY A 200 -0.12 -16.78 -2.08
N ILE A 201 0.98 -17.09 -1.39
CA ILE A 201 2.11 -16.16 -1.19
C ILE A 201 2.75 -15.82 -2.53
N ASN A 202 2.99 -16.82 -3.40
CA ASN A 202 3.58 -16.59 -4.72
C ASN A 202 2.69 -15.72 -5.62
N ILE A 203 1.37 -15.98 -5.64
CA ILE A 203 0.42 -15.15 -6.39
C ILE A 203 0.41 -13.72 -5.86
N GLY A 204 0.31 -13.55 -4.53
CA GLY A 204 0.31 -12.25 -3.89
C GLY A 204 1.61 -11.47 -4.10
N GLY A 205 2.76 -12.15 -4.06
CA GLY A 205 4.07 -11.56 -4.34
C GLY A 205 4.19 -11.05 -5.77
N ARG A 206 3.65 -11.78 -6.76
CA ARG A 206 3.61 -11.27 -8.14
C ARG A 206 2.73 -10.03 -8.28
N TYR A 207 1.56 -10.00 -7.66
CA TYR A 207 0.72 -8.81 -7.67
C TYR A 207 1.38 -7.64 -6.92
N PHE A 208 2.05 -7.91 -5.81
CA PHE A 208 2.81 -6.90 -5.07
C PHE A 208 3.86 -6.23 -5.94
N GLU A 209 4.66 -7.03 -6.67
CA GLU A 209 5.66 -6.50 -7.59
C GLU A 209 5.04 -5.69 -8.73
N LYS A 210 3.97 -6.18 -9.35
CA LYS A 210 3.28 -5.45 -10.43
C LYS A 210 2.69 -4.13 -9.94
N VAL A 211 2.00 -4.13 -8.80
CA VAL A 211 1.42 -2.89 -8.23
C VAL A 211 2.54 -1.94 -7.83
N TYR A 212 3.62 -2.43 -7.22
CA TYR A 212 4.79 -1.61 -6.91
C TYR A 212 5.35 -0.91 -8.15
N SER A 213 5.52 -1.63 -9.27
CA SER A 213 6.00 -1.05 -10.52
C SER A 213 5.06 0.01 -11.09
N GLU A 214 3.74 -0.22 -11.10
CA GLU A 214 2.78 0.81 -11.56
C GLU A 214 2.82 2.09 -10.70
N MET A 215 3.07 1.95 -9.40
CA MET A 215 3.28 3.10 -8.51
C MET A 215 4.59 3.81 -8.83
N GLU A 216 5.67 3.05 -9.01
CA GLU A 216 6.99 3.59 -9.35
C GLU A 216 6.95 4.38 -10.66
N ASP A 217 6.30 3.85 -11.69
CA ASP A 217 6.11 4.52 -12.97
C ASP A 217 5.34 5.83 -12.79
N THR A 218 4.25 5.82 -11.99
CA THR A 218 3.51 7.05 -11.65
C THR A 218 4.41 8.07 -10.97
N LEU A 219 5.24 7.66 -10.02
CA LEU A 219 6.15 8.55 -9.29
C LEU A 219 7.26 9.15 -10.17
N LEU A 220 7.63 8.48 -11.27
CA LEU A 220 8.67 8.93 -12.19
C LEU A 220 8.14 9.87 -13.28
N GLU A 221 6.85 9.82 -13.57
CA GLU A 221 6.17 10.67 -14.57
C GLU A 221 5.77 12.04 -14.03
N PHE A 222 5.71 12.23 -12.70
CA PHE A 222 5.26 13.45 -12.00
C PHE A 222 6.26 14.01 -10.97
#